data_AF-A0A8H7I4L6-F1
#
_entry.id   AF-A0A8H7I4L6-F1
#
_cell.length_a   1.000
_cell.length_b   1.000
_cell.length_c   1.000
_cell.angle_alpha   90.00
_cell.angle_beta   90.00
_cell.angle_gamma   90.00
#
_symmetry.space_group_name_H-M   'P 1'
#
loop_
_entity.id
_entity.type
_entity.pdbx_description
1 polymer ?
#
loop_
_entity_poly.entity_id
_entity_poly.type
_entity_poly.pdbx_seq_one_letter_code
_entity_poly.pdbx_strand_id
1 'polypeptide(L)'
;MYLGDSQMAQLYNLAFHPAALQTLPEDLVQEWPGTYEDKKFRSQSHKSKQKEYQNQQGKSQDMRGGVAQQTAMIQETEKLRWARYFFMSYKLRGVKNWECSVHPPPEVPPVTVLNEPTGDDEDVEIEVDQESPRVKAVKGILSHFNTTLFEPGMWFIDIATRITILPNPDNPLECTFADADMHSLLFQHYTGLAFESCEELVSGQGNHYQKDKVAHLNALAGRLTIPRRLAGDTGITYAQIYTTDKSNTYNIALAQNAQQTSAIQMLESWDQELSTHINGLMSSFENLACNHGVALRIETCVEYESYPTCHLRIPDELLRRCVYVLDRDVFWHWKRCRLASMKSVMCQWMDARRTFTLNRLAMAGTLLIIMEYMMNALVNRPASGGTWDQVHDAACVKEMRGNKLVPTPNPLAGPNYAQDQDTYSSEEEDQAEQESASPFKNMLWDIISNYPIQIMNKAPNRSQARESWCQLGSNKLAGVTHDFFTSMENLTRAFESYYLFPADLSKWDATVAHLFPLIQGSTGNLERQQGVSNLGVVVEFCTMQLALPESSQAQMVQDARQYVSAHWAWLPIGTGKNHLWSTGVSNVPKSAQQVGPLKGGPWMICNPRLIRAGDH
;
A
#
# COMPACT_ATOMS: atom_id res chain seq x y z
N MET A 1 3.60 -5.00 -32.27
CA MET A 1 5.02 -4.71 -32.55
C MET A 1 5.72 -4.56 -31.21
N TYR A 2 6.77 -5.34 -30.96
CA TYR A 2 7.56 -5.22 -29.73
C TYR A 2 8.74 -4.27 -30.01
N LEU A 3 8.88 -3.22 -29.21
CA LEU A 3 10.01 -2.29 -29.34
C LEU A 3 11.20 -2.85 -28.59
N GLY A 4 12.36 -2.89 -29.24
CA GLY A 4 13.60 -3.27 -28.55
C GLY A 4 14.01 -2.20 -27.54
N ASP A 5 14.79 -2.59 -26.53
CA ASP A 5 15.25 -1.67 -25.48
C ASP A 5 15.96 -0.43 -26.03
N SER A 6 16.78 -0.59 -27.08
CA SER A 6 17.47 0.54 -27.74
C SER A 6 16.49 1.55 -28.35
N GLN A 7 15.40 1.07 -28.97
CA GLN A 7 14.37 1.93 -29.54
C GLN A 7 13.56 2.63 -28.44
N MET A 8 13.23 1.91 -27.37
CA MET A 8 12.56 2.50 -26.21
C MET A 8 13.42 3.55 -25.51
N ALA A 9 14.73 3.29 -25.39
CA ALA A 9 15.69 4.24 -24.84
C ALA A 9 15.75 5.52 -25.67
N GLN A 10 15.80 5.40 -27.00
CA GLN A 10 15.75 6.55 -27.88
C GLN A 10 14.43 7.32 -27.73
N LEU A 11 13.29 6.63 -27.80
CA LEU A 11 11.98 7.27 -27.72
C LEU A 11 11.78 8.01 -26.39
N TYR A 12 12.16 7.39 -25.28
CA TYR A 12 12.02 8.01 -23.96
C TYR A 12 12.98 9.18 -23.77
N ASN A 13 14.29 8.98 -24.04
CA ASN A 13 15.33 9.97 -23.75
C ASN A 13 15.33 11.15 -24.72
N LEU A 14 14.89 10.95 -25.97
CA LEU A 14 14.94 11.98 -27.01
C LEU A 14 13.59 12.67 -27.27
N ALA A 15 12.48 12.07 -26.87
CA ALA A 15 11.15 12.69 -27.05
C ALA A 15 10.37 12.79 -25.74
N PHE A 16 10.15 11.69 -25.01
CA PHE A 16 9.18 11.71 -23.91
C PHE A 16 9.62 12.58 -22.74
N HIS A 17 10.82 12.32 -22.20
CA HIS A 17 11.33 13.08 -21.06
C HIS A 17 11.63 14.55 -21.41
N PRO A 18 12.28 14.88 -22.55
CA PRO A 18 12.47 16.27 -22.94
C PRO A 18 11.16 17.03 -23.21
N ALA A 19 10.17 16.39 -23.84
CA ALA A 19 8.87 17.03 -24.02
C ALA A 19 8.18 17.27 -22.69
N ALA A 20 8.27 16.32 -21.74
CA ALA A 20 7.74 16.50 -20.39
C ALA A 20 8.40 17.71 -19.70
N LEU A 21 9.73 17.83 -19.73
CA LEU A 21 10.48 18.98 -19.20
C LEU A 21 10.04 20.33 -19.79
N GLN A 22 9.59 20.35 -21.05
CA GLN A 22 9.18 21.58 -21.74
C GLN A 22 7.71 21.94 -21.56
N THR A 23 6.86 20.96 -21.27
CA THR A 23 5.41 21.13 -21.34
C THR A 23 4.70 20.91 -20.03
N LEU A 24 5.29 20.19 -19.08
CA LEU A 24 4.66 19.95 -17.79
C LEU A 24 5.28 20.87 -16.73
N PRO A 25 4.50 21.26 -15.71
CA PRO A 25 5.02 21.85 -14.49
C PRO A 25 6.21 21.07 -13.96
N GLU A 26 7.27 21.78 -13.57
CA GLU A 26 8.53 21.18 -13.12
C GLU A 26 8.33 20.18 -11.98
N ASP A 27 7.38 20.48 -11.10
CA ASP A 27 7.03 19.66 -9.94
C ASP A 27 6.41 18.30 -10.34
N LEU A 28 5.77 18.21 -11.52
CA LEU A 28 5.28 16.98 -12.12
C LEU A 28 6.36 16.23 -12.86
N VAL A 29 7.24 16.94 -13.58
CA VAL A 29 8.36 16.34 -14.33
C VAL A 29 9.34 15.69 -13.38
N GLN A 30 9.54 16.30 -12.20
CA GLN A 30 10.36 15.76 -11.15
C GLN A 30 10.05 14.26 -10.94
N GLU A 31 8.80 13.82 -10.84
CA GLU A 31 8.49 12.41 -10.55
C GLU A 31 8.80 11.40 -11.68
N TRP A 32 9.29 11.87 -12.84
CA TRP A 32 9.67 11.04 -13.98
C TRP A 32 11.14 10.61 -13.87
N PRO A 33 11.47 9.33 -14.17
CA PRO A 33 12.86 8.91 -14.24
C PRO A 33 13.62 9.71 -15.30
N GLY A 34 14.82 10.20 -14.96
CA GLY A 34 15.62 11.04 -15.86
C GLY A 34 16.02 10.33 -17.16
N THR A 35 16.10 8.99 -17.15
CA THR A 35 16.45 8.18 -18.32
C THR A 35 15.55 6.96 -18.49
N TYR A 36 15.57 6.38 -19.69
CA TYR A 36 14.90 5.11 -19.95
C TYR A 36 15.43 3.98 -19.08
N GLU A 37 16.74 3.94 -18.81
CA GLU A 37 17.29 2.85 -17.99
C GLU A 37 16.82 2.98 -16.54
N ASP A 38 16.70 4.20 -16.01
CA ASP A 38 16.06 4.42 -14.71
C ASP A 38 14.58 4.01 -14.74
N LYS A 39 13.86 4.31 -15.83
CA LYS A 39 12.46 3.87 -16.01
C LYS A 39 12.34 2.36 -16.13
N LYS A 40 13.26 1.72 -16.83
CA LYS A 40 13.31 0.28 -17.05
C LYS A 40 13.64 -0.42 -15.75
N PHE A 41 14.68 0.05 -15.05
CA PHE A 41 15.01 -0.36 -13.69
C PHE A 41 13.76 -0.27 -12.82
N ARG A 42 13.18 0.94 -12.67
CA ARG A 42 11.93 1.18 -11.95
C ARG A 42 10.78 0.27 -12.37
N SER A 43 10.66 -0.16 -13.63
CA SER A 43 9.52 -0.97 -14.11
C SER A 43 9.77 -2.49 -14.13
N GLN A 44 11.00 -2.94 -13.86
CA GLN A 44 11.28 -4.37 -13.77
C GLN A 44 10.49 -4.99 -12.62
N SER A 45 9.62 -5.95 -12.94
CA SER A 45 9.07 -6.86 -11.93
C SER A 45 10.00 -8.04 -11.74
N HIS A 46 10.35 -8.34 -10.49
CA HIS A 46 11.08 -9.56 -10.17
C HIS A 46 10.26 -10.73 -10.71
N LYS A 47 10.88 -11.47 -11.63
CA LYS A 47 10.28 -12.55 -12.40
C LYS A 47 9.73 -13.64 -11.49
N SER A 48 8.49 -13.52 -11.05
CA SER A 48 7.64 -14.68 -10.78
C SER A 48 6.17 -14.34 -11.06
N LYS A 49 5.67 -14.87 -12.18
CA LYS A 49 4.26 -15.05 -12.55
C LYS A 49 3.41 -13.88 -13.08
N GLN A 50 3.75 -12.60 -12.93
CA GLN A 50 2.96 -11.54 -13.59
C GLN A 50 3.55 -11.16 -14.95
N LYS A 51 3.08 -11.83 -16.00
CA LYS A 51 3.44 -11.58 -17.40
C LYS A 51 2.46 -10.65 -18.14
N GLU A 52 1.60 -9.92 -17.44
CA GLU A 52 0.55 -9.12 -18.07
C GLU A 52 0.79 -7.59 -17.97
N TYR A 53 0.98 -7.00 -19.16
CA TYR A 53 0.88 -5.59 -19.54
C TYR A 53 1.79 -4.56 -18.85
N GLN A 54 2.98 -4.37 -19.43
CA GLN A 54 3.75 -3.12 -19.35
C GLN A 54 3.02 -1.99 -20.12
N ASN A 55 1.96 -1.42 -19.52
CA ASN A 55 1.40 -0.17 -20.00
C ASN A 55 2.19 0.99 -19.40
N GLN A 56 2.70 1.88 -20.25
CA GLN A 56 3.34 3.12 -19.80
C GLN A 56 2.27 4.06 -19.23
N GLN A 57 2.51 4.47 -17.98
CA GLN A 57 1.60 5.27 -17.16
C GLN A 57 2.12 6.71 -17.15
N GLY A 58 1.30 7.66 -17.61
CA GLY A 58 1.60 9.09 -17.62
C GLY A 58 0.41 9.90 -17.11
N LYS A 59 0.70 10.99 -16.37
CA LYS A 59 -0.27 11.90 -15.73
C LYS A 59 -0.92 12.83 -16.75
N SER A 60 -2.13 13.32 -16.47
CA SER A 60 -3.08 13.77 -17.51
C SER A 60 -3.68 15.14 -17.23
N GLN A 61 -3.17 16.20 -17.84
CA GLN A 61 -4.03 17.21 -18.49
C GLN A 61 -3.18 18.12 -19.36
N ASP A 62 -1.94 18.34 -18.96
CA ASP A 62 -0.95 19.07 -19.76
C ASP A 62 -0.27 18.20 -20.85
N MET A 63 -0.67 16.94 -20.93
CA MET A 63 -0.27 16.05 -22.01
C MET A 63 -0.85 16.44 -23.37
N ARG A 64 -1.81 17.38 -23.50
CA ARG A 64 -2.15 17.85 -24.87
C ARG A 64 -0.97 18.61 -25.48
N GLY A 65 -0.37 19.52 -24.71
CA GLY A 65 0.90 20.16 -25.06
C GLY A 65 2.02 19.14 -25.15
N GLY A 66 2.14 18.27 -24.14
CA GLY A 66 3.15 17.21 -24.11
C GLY A 66 3.10 16.25 -25.30
N VAL A 67 1.93 15.82 -25.75
CA VAL A 67 1.77 14.91 -26.89
C VAL A 67 2.09 15.62 -28.20
N ALA A 68 1.66 16.87 -28.36
CA ALA A 68 2.04 17.68 -29.52
C ALA A 68 3.57 17.85 -29.56
N GLN A 69 4.19 18.16 -28.43
CA GLN A 69 5.64 18.35 -28.32
C GLN A 69 6.41 17.04 -28.52
N GLN A 70 5.94 15.92 -27.97
CA GLN A 70 6.49 14.59 -28.22
C GLN A 70 6.42 14.25 -29.71
N THR A 71 5.28 14.54 -30.35
CA THR A 71 5.09 14.31 -31.78
C THR A 71 6.05 15.18 -32.58
N ALA A 72 6.20 16.46 -32.25
CA ALA A 72 7.15 17.37 -32.89
C ALA A 72 8.59 16.83 -32.75
N MET A 73 9.02 16.45 -31.54
CA MET A 73 10.34 15.87 -31.29
C MET A 73 10.57 14.57 -32.09
N ILE A 74 9.56 13.71 -32.22
CA ILE A 74 9.63 12.49 -33.05
C ILE A 74 9.75 12.80 -34.54
N GLN A 75 9.07 13.85 -35.02
CA GLN A 75 9.18 14.27 -36.43
C GLN A 75 10.55 14.87 -36.72
N GLU A 76 11.06 15.74 -35.83
CA GLU A 76 12.30 16.50 -36.02
C GLU A 76 13.57 15.67 -35.77
N THR A 77 13.53 14.71 -34.84
CA THR A 77 14.70 13.91 -34.48
C THR A 77 14.90 12.76 -35.47
N GLU A 78 15.95 12.81 -36.30
CA GLU A 78 16.20 11.76 -37.32
C GLU A 78 16.35 10.35 -36.71
N LYS A 79 16.92 10.25 -35.50
CA LYS A 79 17.01 8.97 -34.76
C LYS A 79 15.65 8.36 -34.41
N LEU A 80 14.57 9.16 -34.40
CA LEU A 80 13.19 8.73 -34.11
C LEU A 80 12.32 8.58 -35.36
N ARG A 81 12.91 8.63 -36.56
CA ARG A 81 12.16 8.49 -37.83
C ARG A 81 11.30 7.22 -37.90
N TRP A 82 11.75 6.15 -37.25
CA TRP A 82 11.02 4.88 -37.16
C TRP A 82 9.71 4.96 -36.34
N ALA A 83 9.54 5.98 -35.49
CA ALA A 83 8.37 6.17 -34.64
C ALA A 83 7.33 7.16 -35.22
N ARG A 84 7.61 7.80 -36.36
CA ARG A 84 6.77 8.88 -36.95
C ARG A 84 5.32 8.50 -37.27
N TYR A 85 5.03 7.21 -37.38
CA TYR A 85 3.70 6.68 -37.71
C TYR A 85 3.07 5.90 -36.55
N PHE A 86 3.58 6.04 -35.34
CA PHE A 86 3.01 5.36 -34.18
C PHE A 86 1.72 6.03 -33.75
N PHE A 87 0.73 5.22 -33.42
CA PHE A 87 -0.44 5.67 -32.69
C PHE A 87 -0.16 5.50 -31.20
N MET A 88 -0.13 6.61 -30.47
CA MET A 88 0.08 6.60 -29.03
C MET A 88 -1.26 6.59 -28.30
N SER A 89 -1.45 5.62 -27.42
CA SER A 89 -2.62 5.52 -26.55
C SER A 89 -2.21 5.81 -25.11
N TYR A 90 -3.01 6.61 -24.40
CA TYR A 90 -2.72 7.04 -23.04
C TYR A 90 -3.80 6.51 -22.09
N LYS A 91 -3.37 5.96 -20.95
CA LYS A 91 -4.26 5.55 -19.86
C LYS A 91 -4.02 6.48 -18.67
N LEU A 92 -5.09 7.08 -18.18
CA LEU A 92 -5.05 8.15 -17.17
C LEU A 92 -5.31 7.59 -15.78
N ARG A 93 -4.46 7.95 -14.81
CA ARG A 93 -4.60 7.71 -13.36
C ARG A 93 -3.97 8.90 -12.61
N GLY A 94 -4.41 9.18 -11.39
CA GLY A 94 -3.77 10.20 -10.53
C GLY A 94 -4.11 11.64 -10.92
N VAL A 95 -5.41 11.97 -10.94
CA VAL A 95 -5.91 13.31 -11.27
C VAL A 95 -5.67 14.36 -10.18
N LYS A 96 -5.08 13.96 -9.04
CA LYS A 96 -4.82 14.82 -7.87
C LYS A 96 -3.84 15.98 -8.12
N ASN A 97 -3.07 15.95 -9.22
CA ASN A 97 -2.10 17.00 -9.57
C ASN A 97 -2.45 17.67 -10.91
N TRP A 98 -3.74 17.80 -11.22
CA TRP A 98 -4.16 18.58 -12.38
C TRP A 98 -3.85 20.05 -12.16
N GLU A 99 -3.56 20.80 -13.23
CA GLU A 99 -3.37 22.24 -13.11
C GLU A 99 -4.59 22.91 -12.47
N CYS A 100 -5.80 22.43 -12.82
CA CYS A 100 -7.04 22.89 -12.19
C CYS A 100 -7.24 22.42 -10.75
N SER A 101 -6.45 21.45 -10.25
CA SER A 101 -6.47 21.05 -8.83
C SER A 101 -5.39 21.73 -8.01
N VAL A 102 -4.41 22.39 -8.65
CA VAL A 102 -3.32 23.09 -7.98
C VAL A 102 -3.74 24.53 -7.71
N HIS A 103 -3.56 24.97 -6.47
CA HIS A 103 -3.83 26.34 -6.06
C HIS A 103 -2.87 26.71 -4.90
N PRO A 104 -2.57 28.00 -4.69
CA PRO A 104 -1.86 28.41 -3.50
C PRO A 104 -2.70 28.08 -2.24
N PRO A 105 -2.07 27.69 -1.11
CA PRO A 105 -2.80 27.56 0.14
C PRO A 105 -3.32 28.95 0.55
N PRO A 106 -4.59 29.07 0.97
CA PRO A 106 -5.15 30.35 1.39
C PRO A 106 -4.54 30.79 2.71
N GLU A 107 -4.35 32.10 2.89
CA GLU A 107 -3.80 32.67 4.13
C GLU A 107 -4.81 32.67 5.27
N VAL A 108 -6.08 32.83 4.93
CA VAL A 108 -7.23 32.75 5.83
C VAL A 108 -8.27 31.80 5.23
N PRO A 109 -9.11 31.14 6.04
CA PRO A 109 -10.22 30.33 5.51
C PRO A 109 -11.05 31.15 4.50
N PRO A 110 -11.36 30.61 3.30
CA PRO A 110 -12.19 31.29 2.30
C PRO A 110 -13.66 31.16 2.67
N VAL A 111 -14.00 31.57 3.89
CA VAL A 111 -15.35 31.54 4.44
C VAL A 111 -15.62 32.84 5.20
N THR A 112 -16.84 33.35 5.10
CA THR A 112 -17.32 34.50 5.87
C THR A 112 -18.43 34.02 6.79
N VAL A 113 -18.33 34.37 8.08
CA VAL A 113 -19.41 34.11 9.05
C VAL A 113 -20.44 35.23 8.88
N LEU A 114 -21.66 34.87 8.48
CA LEU A 114 -22.71 35.84 8.18
C LEU A 114 -23.39 36.36 9.45
N ASN A 115 -23.53 35.52 10.46
CA ASN A 115 -24.17 35.86 11.73
C ASN A 115 -23.24 35.49 12.90
N GLU A 116 -22.94 36.47 13.76
CA GLU A 116 -22.30 36.18 15.04
C GLU A 116 -23.30 35.40 15.93
N PRO A 117 -22.90 34.32 16.60
CA PRO A 117 -23.80 33.53 17.44
C PRO A 117 -24.33 34.42 18.58
N THR A 118 -25.60 34.79 18.49
CA THR A 118 -26.26 35.62 19.51
C THR A 118 -27.02 34.72 20.47
N GLY A 119 -26.30 34.18 21.47
CA GLY A 119 -26.83 33.64 22.74
C GLY A 119 -27.69 32.37 22.69
N ASP A 120 -28.58 32.23 21.72
CA ASP A 120 -29.61 31.17 21.66
C ASP A 120 -29.69 30.49 20.28
N ASP A 121 -29.13 31.07 19.21
CA ASP A 121 -29.03 30.42 17.88
C ASP A 121 -27.65 29.77 17.72
N GLU A 122 -27.61 28.43 17.74
CA GLU A 122 -26.37 27.64 17.59
C GLU A 122 -25.91 27.51 16.12
N ASP A 123 -26.74 27.88 15.15
CA ASP A 123 -26.45 27.71 13.73
C ASP A 123 -25.64 28.88 13.17
N VAL A 124 -24.31 28.72 13.13
CA VAL A 124 -23.41 29.65 12.45
C VAL A 124 -23.56 29.49 10.94
N GLU A 125 -24.15 30.49 10.28
CA GLU A 125 -24.24 30.50 8.82
C GLU A 125 -22.90 30.91 8.20
N ILE A 126 -22.32 30.01 7.40
CA ILE A 126 -21.01 30.17 6.76
C ILE A 126 -21.19 30.32 5.25
N GLU A 127 -20.73 31.45 4.69
CA GLU A 127 -20.68 31.67 3.26
C GLU A 127 -19.27 31.37 2.71
N VAL A 128 -19.17 30.41 1.79
CA VAL A 128 -17.89 30.06 1.14
C VAL A 128 -17.58 31.05 0.02
N ASP A 129 -16.39 31.66 0.04
CA ASP A 129 -15.90 32.54 -1.03
C ASP A 129 -15.68 31.76 -2.32
N GLN A 130 -16.59 31.95 -3.27
CA GLN A 130 -16.60 31.27 -4.56
C GLN A 130 -15.45 31.70 -5.48
N GLU A 131 -14.83 32.85 -5.20
CA GLU A 131 -13.73 33.39 -5.99
C GLU A 131 -12.36 32.86 -5.54
N SER A 132 -12.29 32.26 -4.36
CA SER A 132 -11.07 31.64 -3.83
C SER A 132 -10.46 30.62 -4.80
N PRO A 133 -9.14 30.68 -5.06
CA PRO A 133 -8.45 29.71 -5.91
C PRO A 133 -8.69 28.26 -5.50
N ARG A 134 -8.76 27.98 -4.19
CA ARG A 134 -9.07 26.65 -3.65
C ARG A 134 -10.46 26.18 -4.06
N VAL A 135 -11.47 27.03 -3.86
CA VAL A 135 -12.88 26.69 -4.14
C VAL A 135 -13.07 26.45 -5.63
N LYS A 136 -12.47 27.30 -6.48
CA LYS A 136 -12.43 27.10 -7.94
C LYS A 136 -11.79 25.77 -8.33
N ALA A 137 -10.68 25.41 -7.69
CA ALA A 137 -9.98 24.16 -7.97
C ALA A 137 -10.83 22.93 -7.62
N VAL A 138 -11.38 22.90 -6.40
CA VAL A 138 -12.27 21.81 -5.95
C VAL A 138 -13.51 21.71 -6.84
N LYS A 139 -14.16 22.84 -7.18
CA LYS A 139 -15.28 22.86 -8.13
C LYS A 139 -14.90 22.37 -9.52
N GLY A 140 -13.69 22.69 -9.99
CA GLY A 140 -13.17 22.21 -11.26
C GLY A 140 -13.06 20.68 -11.29
N ILE A 141 -12.46 20.09 -10.25
CA ILE A 141 -12.34 18.63 -10.09
C ILE A 141 -13.72 17.97 -10.00
N LEU A 142 -14.64 18.57 -9.25
CA LEU A 142 -15.98 18.03 -8.99
C LEU A 142 -17.04 18.46 -10.01
N SER A 143 -16.64 19.08 -11.12
CA SER A 143 -17.56 19.66 -12.12
C SER A 143 -18.54 18.66 -12.75
N HIS A 144 -18.26 17.36 -12.65
CA HIS A 144 -19.13 16.28 -13.12
C HIS A 144 -20.07 15.71 -12.04
N PHE A 145 -19.97 16.20 -10.80
CA PHE A 145 -20.79 15.76 -9.67
C PHE A 145 -21.79 16.85 -9.31
N ASN A 146 -22.97 16.44 -8.85
CA ASN A 146 -23.89 17.37 -8.20
C ASN A 146 -23.57 17.41 -6.70
N THR A 147 -22.66 18.30 -6.31
CA THR A 147 -22.18 18.40 -4.92
C THR A 147 -23.26 18.85 -3.93
N THR A 148 -24.40 19.36 -4.40
CA THR A 148 -25.56 19.67 -3.54
C THR A 148 -26.26 18.42 -2.99
N LEU A 149 -25.94 17.24 -3.53
CA LEU A 149 -26.45 15.94 -3.07
C LEU A 149 -25.45 15.23 -2.14
N PHE A 150 -24.34 15.88 -1.77
CA PHE A 150 -23.39 15.28 -0.86
C PHE A 150 -23.96 15.34 0.56
N GLU A 151 -24.07 14.18 1.19
CA GLU A 151 -24.50 14.07 2.58
C GLU A 151 -23.30 14.38 3.50
N PRO A 152 -23.49 15.18 4.56
CA PRO A 152 -22.43 15.47 5.52
C PRO A 152 -21.80 14.21 6.11
N GLY A 153 -20.47 14.21 6.26
CA GLY A 153 -19.71 13.08 6.81
C GLY A 153 -19.61 11.85 5.90
N MET A 154 -20.18 11.89 4.69
CA MET A 154 -20.16 10.76 3.74
C MET A 154 -19.19 10.97 2.58
N TRP A 155 -18.75 12.22 2.38
CA TRP A 155 -17.87 12.61 1.28
C TRP A 155 -16.59 13.20 1.84
N PHE A 156 -15.45 12.76 1.29
CA PHE A 156 -14.13 13.18 1.73
C PHE A 156 -13.28 13.63 0.54
N ILE A 157 -12.41 14.60 0.77
CA ILE A 157 -11.43 15.10 -0.18
C ILE A 157 -10.04 14.91 0.42
N ASP A 158 -9.13 14.34 -0.36
CA ASP A 158 -7.71 14.39 -0.04
C ASP A 158 -7.12 15.74 -0.48
N ILE A 159 -6.63 16.52 0.48
CA ILE A 159 -5.90 17.77 0.22
C ILE A 159 -4.44 17.55 0.58
N ALA A 160 -3.53 17.95 -0.30
CA ALA A 160 -2.11 17.90 -0.03
C ALA A 160 -1.44 19.27 -0.20
N THR A 161 -0.72 19.72 0.82
CA THR A 161 0.23 20.83 0.70
C THR A 161 1.60 20.28 0.35
N ARG A 162 2.17 20.79 -0.74
CA ARG A 162 3.55 20.51 -1.14
C ARG A 162 4.42 21.71 -0.78
N ILE A 163 5.50 21.46 -0.06
CA ILE A 163 6.52 22.44 0.27
C ILE A 163 7.68 22.19 -0.68
N THR A 164 7.99 23.20 -1.49
CA THR A 164 9.12 23.20 -2.42
C THR A 164 9.90 24.49 -2.26
N ILE A 165 11.17 24.45 -2.63
CA ILE A 165 11.98 25.65 -2.79
C ILE A 165 12.08 25.88 -4.29
N LEU A 166 11.65 27.06 -4.73
CA LEU A 166 11.73 27.45 -6.13
C LEU A 166 13.19 27.43 -6.55
N PRO A 167 13.52 26.80 -7.69
CA PRO A 167 14.88 26.79 -8.18
C PRO A 167 15.35 28.23 -8.40
N ASN A 168 16.52 28.55 -7.87
CA ASN A 168 17.26 29.73 -8.26
C ASN A 168 18.07 29.37 -9.52
N PRO A 169 18.20 30.25 -10.53
CA PRO A 169 19.14 30.08 -11.63
C PRO A 169 20.53 29.54 -11.23
N ASP A 170 21.01 29.91 -10.03
CA ASP A 170 22.31 29.49 -9.51
C ASP A 170 22.27 28.16 -8.71
N ASN A 171 21.10 27.71 -8.25
CA ASN A 171 20.92 26.46 -7.50
C ASN A 171 19.65 25.70 -7.99
N PRO A 172 19.79 24.78 -8.94
CA PRO A 172 18.65 24.05 -9.49
C PRO A 172 18.16 23.00 -8.48
N LEU A 173 17.08 23.33 -7.78
CA LEU A 173 16.25 22.46 -6.93
C LEU A 173 16.91 21.99 -5.62
N GLU A 174 16.26 22.28 -4.50
CA GLU A 174 16.64 21.80 -3.18
C GLU A 174 15.72 20.67 -2.71
N CYS A 175 16.18 19.91 -1.72
CA CYS A 175 15.43 18.84 -1.07
C CYS A 175 14.87 19.33 0.26
N THR A 176 13.56 19.21 0.44
CA THR A 176 12.83 19.61 1.65
C THR A 176 12.34 18.39 2.42
N PHE A 177 12.50 18.43 3.74
CA PHE A 177 12.16 17.35 4.66
C PHE A 177 11.53 17.91 5.92
N ALA A 178 10.60 17.17 6.55
CA ALA A 178 10.12 17.55 7.87
C ALA A 178 11.12 17.11 8.95
N ASP A 179 11.33 17.96 9.95
CA ASP A 179 11.95 17.56 11.20
C ASP A 179 10.95 16.67 11.95
N ALA A 180 11.33 15.41 12.14
CA ALA A 180 10.52 14.42 12.81
C ALA A 180 10.15 14.85 14.25
N ASP A 181 11.04 15.56 14.93
CA ASP A 181 10.84 16.01 16.30
C ASP A 181 9.88 17.21 16.37
N MET A 182 9.58 17.84 15.23
CA MET A 182 8.66 18.96 15.10
C MET A 182 7.35 18.58 14.39
N HIS A 183 7.09 17.29 14.19
CA HIS A 183 5.86 16.81 13.56
C HIS A 183 4.61 17.23 14.33
N SER A 184 4.65 17.28 15.66
CA SER A 184 3.51 17.72 16.48
C SER A 184 3.06 19.14 16.13
N LEU A 185 4.00 20.06 15.86
CA LEU A 185 3.69 21.42 15.43
C LEU A 185 3.08 21.47 14.03
N LEU A 186 3.58 20.65 13.10
CA LEU A 186 2.97 20.52 11.77
C LEU A 186 1.56 19.95 11.88
N PHE A 187 1.35 18.91 12.67
CA PHE A 187 0.01 18.36 12.87
C PHE A 187 -0.92 19.37 13.52
N GLN A 188 -0.50 20.06 14.58
CA GLN A 188 -1.30 21.15 15.16
C GLN A 188 -1.76 22.16 14.10
N HIS A 189 -0.86 22.58 13.20
CA HIS A 189 -1.21 23.51 12.12
C HIS A 189 -2.25 22.92 11.16
N TYR A 190 -2.09 21.66 10.76
CA TYR A 190 -2.96 21.04 9.76
C TYR A 190 -4.28 20.53 10.32
N THR A 191 -4.30 20.10 11.58
CA THR A 191 -5.46 19.52 12.24
C THR A 191 -6.22 20.52 13.09
N GLY A 192 -5.58 21.58 13.56
CA GLY A 192 -6.17 22.49 14.55
C GLY A 192 -6.31 21.88 15.95
N LEU A 193 -5.79 20.66 16.17
CA LEU A 193 -5.78 20.04 17.50
C LEU A 193 -4.84 20.78 18.45
N ALA A 194 -5.07 20.64 19.76
CA ALA A 194 -4.16 21.14 20.77
C ALA A 194 -2.76 20.51 20.62
N PHE A 195 -1.72 21.30 20.93
CA PHE A 195 -0.33 20.85 20.75
C PHE A 195 -0.04 19.58 21.55
N GLU A 196 -0.56 19.50 22.77
CA GLU A 196 -0.42 18.35 23.67
C GLU A 196 -1.02 17.08 23.05
N SER A 197 -2.20 17.18 22.43
CA SER A 197 -2.79 16.05 21.69
C SER A 197 -1.94 15.62 20.51
N CYS A 198 -1.33 16.57 19.79
CA CYS A 198 -0.41 16.27 18.70
C CYS A 198 0.92 15.69 19.19
N GLU A 199 1.43 16.12 20.34
CA GLU A 199 2.60 15.49 20.98
C GLU A 199 2.28 14.07 21.40
N GLU A 200 1.14 13.81 22.04
CA GLU A 200 0.70 12.46 22.40
C GLU A 200 0.53 11.56 21.16
N LEU A 201 -0.01 12.11 20.07
CA LEU A 201 -0.13 11.41 18.79
C LEU A 201 1.24 10.99 18.21
N VAL A 202 2.21 11.89 18.26
CA VAL A 202 3.55 11.67 17.68
C VAL A 202 4.46 10.86 18.60
N SER A 203 4.28 10.98 19.93
CA SER A 203 5.07 10.27 20.95
C SER A 203 4.46 8.93 21.39
N GLY A 204 3.19 8.70 21.08
CA GLY A 204 2.41 7.63 21.70
C GLY A 204 2.84 6.22 21.31
N GLN A 205 2.80 5.31 22.28
CA GLN A 205 3.02 3.86 22.14
C GLN A 205 1.89 3.12 21.37
N GLY A 206 1.27 3.76 20.38
CA GLY A 206 0.19 3.18 19.57
C GLY A 206 0.58 3.04 18.10
N ASN A 207 -0.14 2.21 17.33
CA ASN A 207 0.11 1.98 15.90
C ASN A 207 -0.15 3.20 14.99
N HIS A 208 -0.48 4.36 15.56
CA HIS A 208 -0.98 5.53 14.86
C HIS A 208 0.13 6.34 14.19
N TYR A 209 1.25 6.56 14.89
CA TYR A 209 2.42 7.22 14.31
C TYR A 209 3.45 6.20 13.85
N GLN A 210 3.83 6.30 12.58
CA GLN A 210 4.85 5.42 11.99
C GLN A 210 5.95 6.26 11.39
N LYS A 211 7.04 6.44 12.14
CA LYS A 211 8.18 7.25 11.71
C LYS A 211 8.86 6.65 10.48
N ASP A 212 8.43 7.09 9.29
CA ASP A 212 9.03 6.70 8.01
C ASP A 212 10.35 7.42 7.79
N LYS A 213 11.42 6.85 8.33
CA LYS A 213 12.78 7.40 8.26
C LYS A 213 13.24 7.53 6.81
N VAL A 214 13.63 8.73 6.40
CA VAL A 214 14.18 8.97 5.07
C VAL A 214 15.62 8.50 5.04
N ALA A 215 15.86 7.36 4.41
CA ALA A 215 17.20 6.84 4.16
C ALA A 215 18.06 6.76 5.45
N HIS A 216 17.53 6.21 6.54
CA HIS A 216 18.20 6.14 7.85
C HIS A 216 18.56 7.49 8.51
N LEU A 217 18.12 8.63 7.97
CA LEU A 217 18.28 9.92 8.62
C LEU A 217 17.18 10.07 9.67
N ASN A 218 17.47 9.72 10.92
CA ASN A 218 16.45 9.64 11.98
C ASN A 218 15.70 10.94 12.24
N ALA A 219 16.35 12.09 12.03
CA ALA A 219 15.71 13.40 12.17
C ALA A 219 14.78 13.74 11.00
N LEU A 220 14.89 13.03 9.88
CA LEU A 220 14.07 13.24 8.68
C LEU A 220 13.08 12.09 8.55
N ALA A 221 11.81 12.34 8.83
CA ALA A 221 10.80 11.30 8.73
C ALA A 221 9.48 11.81 8.15
N GLY A 222 8.61 10.87 7.75
CA GLY A 222 7.28 11.22 7.28
C GLY A 222 6.33 10.06 7.01
N ARG A 223 5.58 9.65 8.03
CA ARG A 223 4.19 9.15 7.94
C ARG A 223 3.55 9.23 9.34
N LEU A 224 2.42 9.91 9.47
CA LEU A 224 1.49 9.71 10.58
C LEU A 224 0.25 9.08 9.96
N THR A 225 -0.51 8.33 10.74
CA THR A 225 -1.88 7.97 10.43
C THR A 225 -2.69 8.39 11.64
N ILE A 226 -3.40 9.50 11.52
CA ILE A 226 -4.22 10.01 12.62
C ILE A 226 -5.41 9.06 12.77
N PRO A 227 -5.65 8.47 13.95
CA PRO A 227 -6.83 7.67 14.18
C PRO A 227 -8.07 8.55 14.07
N ARG A 228 -9.05 8.07 13.31
CA ARG A 228 -10.29 8.79 12.97
C ARG A 228 -11.07 9.33 14.17
N ARG A 229 -10.85 8.79 15.38
CA ARG A 229 -11.46 9.30 16.62
C ARG A 229 -11.02 10.71 17.01
N LEU A 230 -9.87 11.17 16.52
CA LEU A 230 -9.38 12.53 16.76
C LEU A 230 -9.88 13.54 15.71
N ALA A 231 -10.71 13.10 14.76
CA ALA A 231 -11.26 13.94 13.71
C ALA A 231 -12.14 15.09 14.25
N GLY A 232 -12.89 14.85 15.33
CA GLY A 232 -13.69 15.86 16.05
C GLY A 232 -14.34 16.91 15.14
N ASP A 233 -14.25 18.18 15.55
CA ASP A 233 -14.82 19.33 14.83
C ASP A 233 -14.01 19.77 13.60
N THR A 234 -12.89 19.10 13.33
CA THR A 234 -11.93 19.51 12.29
C THR A 234 -12.27 18.93 10.92
N GLY A 235 -13.08 17.86 10.90
CA GLY A 235 -13.41 17.07 9.71
C GLY A 235 -12.24 16.28 9.13
N ILE A 236 -11.07 16.24 9.79
CA ILE A 236 -9.87 15.55 9.28
C ILE A 236 -9.86 14.10 9.76
N THR A 237 -9.98 13.14 8.84
CA THR A 237 -10.01 11.71 9.15
C THR A 237 -8.65 11.04 9.06
N TYR A 238 -7.71 11.64 8.33
CA TYR A 238 -6.39 11.11 8.06
C TYR A 238 -5.40 12.26 7.84
N ALA A 239 -4.16 12.12 8.30
CA ALA A 239 -3.08 13.03 7.96
C ALA A 239 -1.77 12.28 7.79
N GLN A 240 -1.04 12.57 6.72
CA GLN A 240 0.26 11.99 6.40
C GLN A 240 1.24 13.07 5.96
N ILE A 241 2.37 13.16 6.65
CA ILE A 241 3.56 13.86 6.18
C ILE A 241 4.41 12.84 5.43
N TYR A 242 4.95 13.13 4.24
CA TYR A 242 5.87 12.25 3.52
C TYR A 242 6.69 13.03 2.47
N THR A 243 7.72 12.40 1.91
CA THR A 243 8.60 13.00 0.90
C THR A 243 8.36 12.40 -0.48
N THR A 244 8.68 13.16 -1.53
CA THR A 244 8.56 12.68 -2.92
C THR A 244 9.78 11.88 -3.39
N ASP A 245 10.82 11.69 -2.60
CA ASP A 245 12.05 10.99 -3.02
C ASP A 245 11.78 9.56 -3.55
N LYS A 246 10.77 8.91 -2.97
CA LYS A 246 10.31 7.57 -3.33
C LYS A 246 9.67 7.48 -4.71
N SER A 247 9.05 8.54 -5.24
CA SER A 247 8.36 8.49 -6.54
C SER A 247 9.29 8.09 -7.69
N ASN A 248 10.59 8.36 -7.54
CA ASN A 248 11.60 8.08 -8.57
C ASN A 248 12.07 6.63 -8.57
N THR A 249 12.01 5.97 -7.41
CA THR A 249 12.50 4.59 -7.22
C THR A 249 11.35 3.57 -7.10
N TYR A 250 10.11 4.04 -6.95
CA TYR A 250 8.93 3.20 -6.77
C TYR A 250 8.39 2.60 -8.07
N ASN A 251 8.21 1.29 -8.08
CA ASN A 251 7.42 0.58 -9.05
C ASN A 251 6.00 0.32 -8.53
N ILE A 252 5.05 1.18 -8.89
CA ILE A 252 3.63 1.05 -8.50
C ILE A 252 3.00 -0.27 -9.01
N ALA A 253 3.63 -0.95 -9.96
CA ALA A 253 3.18 -2.27 -10.41
C ALA A 253 3.57 -3.42 -9.48
N LEU A 254 4.44 -3.20 -8.48
CA LEU A 254 4.83 -4.21 -7.51
C LEU A 254 3.95 -4.12 -6.26
N ALA A 255 3.70 -5.28 -5.63
CA ALA A 255 2.90 -5.34 -4.40
C ALA A 255 3.46 -4.44 -3.27
N GLN A 256 4.78 -4.29 -3.19
CA GLN A 256 5.44 -3.43 -2.20
C GLN A 256 5.87 -2.08 -2.78
N ASN A 257 5.32 -1.71 -3.95
CA ASN A 257 5.54 -0.46 -4.67
C ASN A 257 6.98 -0.12 -5.02
N ALA A 258 7.96 -0.97 -4.72
CA ALA A 258 9.37 -0.65 -4.93
C ALA A 258 10.23 -1.91 -5.07
N GLN A 259 11.40 -1.71 -5.65
CA GLN A 259 12.35 -2.80 -5.86
C GLN A 259 13.10 -3.11 -4.57
N GLN A 260 13.19 -4.38 -4.26
CA GLN A 260 13.86 -4.92 -3.08
C GLN A 260 14.77 -6.06 -3.50
N THR A 261 15.90 -6.18 -2.82
CA THR A 261 16.65 -7.44 -2.79
C THR A 261 16.31 -8.20 -1.52
N SER A 262 16.73 -9.46 -1.42
CA SER A 262 16.59 -10.28 -0.21
C SER A 262 17.89 -11.01 0.05
N ALA A 263 18.14 -11.35 1.32
CA ALA A 263 19.31 -12.15 1.69
C ALA A 263 19.45 -13.43 0.84
N ILE A 264 18.33 -14.09 0.52
CA ILE A 264 18.31 -15.29 -0.34
C ILE A 264 18.74 -14.95 -1.76
N GLN A 265 18.19 -13.90 -2.38
CA GLN A 265 18.58 -13.50 -3.73
C GLN A 265 20.07 -13.11 -3.81
N MET A 266 20.56 -12.39 -2.81
CA MET A 266 21.98 -12.05 -2.71
C MET A 266 22.86 -13.30 -2.61
N LEU A 267 22.44 -14.32 -1.87
CA LEU A 267 23.16 -15.60 -1.74
C LEU A 267 23.14 -16.42 -3.03
N GLU A 268 21.97 -16.54 -3.65
CA GLU A 268 21.75 -17.40 -4.82
C GLU A 268 22.32 -16.78 -6.10
N SER A 269 22.33 -15.45 -6.23
CA SER A 269 22.63 -14.77 -7.48
C SER A 269 23.29 -13.41 -7.29
N TRP A 270 24.35 -13.35 -6.47
CA TRP A 270 25.07 -12.11 -6.15
C TRP A 270 25.46 -11.27 -7.37
N ASP A 271 26.08 -11.86 -8.39
CA ASP A 271 26.54 -11.08 -9.56
C ASP A 271 25.36 -10.44 -10.32
N GLN A 272 24.21 -11.10 -10.32
CA GLN A 272 22.97 -10.59 -10.88
C GLN A 272 22.39 -9.45 -10.02
N GLU A 273 22.28 -9.65 -8.71
CA GLU A 273 21.79 -8.62 -7.78
C GLU A 273 22.71 -7.38 -7.77
N LEU A 274 24.03 -7.61 -7.78
CA LEU A 274 25.03 -6.56 -7.86
C LEU A 274 24.89 -5.74 -9.14
N SER A 275 24.78 -6.40 -10.29
CA SER A 275 24.70 -5.73 -11.59
C SER A 275 23.36 -5.06 -11.86
N THR A 276 22.24 -5.68 -11.46
CA THR A 276 20.91 -5.20 -11.82
C THR A 276 20.23 -4.41 -10.73
N HIS A 277 20.39 -4.78 -9.46
CA HIS A 277 19.76 -4.07 -8.34
C HIS A 277 20.69 -2.99 -7.78
N ILE A 278 21.85 -3.39 -7.23
CA ILE A 278 22.73 -2.48 -6.49
C ILE A 278 23.34 -1.41 -7.41
N ASN A 279 23.94 -1.82 -8.53
CA ASN A 279 24.51 -0.87 -9.49
C ASN A 279 23.40 -0.02 -10.16
N GLY A 280 22.23 -0.61 -10.42
CA GLY A 280 21.06 0.12 -10.92
C GLY A 280 20.66 1.26 -9.99
N LEU A 281 20.48 0.97 -8.70
CA LEU A 281 20.21 1.97 -7.67
C LEU A 281 21.30 3.05 -7.57
N MET A 282 22.58 2.65 -7.59
CA MET A 282 23.69 3.61 -7.56
C MET A 282 23.66 4.58 -8.74
N SER A 283 23.41 4.07 -9.95
CA SER A 283 23.27 4.90 -11.15
C SER A 283 22.05 5.81 -11.09
N SER A 284 20.92 5.31 -10.59
CA SER A 284 19.72 6.14 -10.41
C SER A 284 19.95 7.26 -9.39
N PHE A 285 20.64 7.01 -8.28
CA PHE A 285 20.99 8.08 -7.33
C PHE A 285 21.91 9.14 -7.94
N GLU A 286 22.88 8.73 -8.75
CA GLU A 286 23.76 9.66 -9.48
C GLU A 286 22.98 10.51 -10.49
N ASN A 287 22.03 9.92 -11.21
CA ASN A 287 21.16 10.66 -12.13
C ASN A 287 20.23 11.61 -11.37
N LEU A 288 19.68 11.20 -10.22
CA LEU A 288 18.78 12.03 -9.41
C LEU A 288 19.50 13.22 -8.77
N ALA A 289 20.77 13.06 -8.38
CA ALA A 289 21.62 14.13 -7.87
C ALA A 289 21.74 15.33 -8.83
N CYS A 290 21.63 15.07 -10.13
CA CYS A 290 21.73 16.09 -11.18
C CYS A 290 20.39 16.69 -11.60
N ASN A 291 19.27 16.01 -11.32
CA ASN A 291 18.00 16.30 -12.02
C ASN A 291 16.78 16.45 -11.11
N HIS A 292 16.84 16.05 -9.84
CA HIS A 292 15.62 15.90 -9.03
C HIS A 292 15.74 16.37 -7.58
N GLY A 293 15.07 17.45 -7.20
CA GLY A 293 14.89 17.83 -5.78
C GLY A 293 13.79 17.01 -5.10
N VAL A 294 13.83 16.91 -3.77
CA VAL A 294 12.79 16.23 -2.98
C VAL A 294 11.82 17.26 -2.41
N ALA A 295 10.52 17.02 -2.54
CA ALA A 295 9.50 17.85 -1.93
C ALA A 295 8.95 17.18 -0.68
N LEU A 296 8.78 17.97 0.38
CA LEU A 296 7.97 17.61 1.53
C LEU A 296 6.50 17.77 1.15
N ARG A 297 5.68 16.76 1.45
CA ARG A 297 4.26 16.73 1.20
C ARG A 297 3.51 16.39 2.48
N ILE A 298 2.45 17.13 2.74
CA ILE A 298 1.56 16.91 3.88
C ILE A 298 0.17 16.75 3.29
N GLU A 299 -0.44 15.59 3.47
CA GLU A 299 -1.75 15.21 2.91
C GLU A 299 -2.72 14.93 4.05
N THR A 300 -3.92 15.48 3.99
CA THR A 300 -5.02 15.09 4.86
C THR A 300 -6.22 14.62 4.05
N CYS A 301 -6.98 13.70 4.61
CA CYS A 301 -8.32 13.38 4.13
C CYS A 301 -9.30 14.16 4.99
N VAL A 302 -10.10 15.03 4.38
CA VAL A 302 -11.04 15.91 5.08
C VAL A 302 -12.46 15.71 4.59
N GLU A 303 -13.42 15.88 5.47
CA GLU A 303 -14.83 15.98 5.09
C GLU A 303 -15.03 17.08 4.05
N TYR A 304 -15.94 16.83 3.11
CA TYR A 304 -16.24 17.77 2.04
C TYR A 304 -16.63 19.15 2.58
N GLU A 305 -17.34 19.23 3.69
CA GLU A 305 -17.78 20.49 4.28
C GLU A 305 -16.60 21.27 4.89
N SER A 306 -15.54 20.58 5.31
CA SER A 306 -14.39 21.15 6.03
C SER A 306 -13.21 21.53 5.12
N TYR A 307 -13.24 21.16 3.83
CA TYR A 307 -12.15 21.47 2.90
C TYR A 307 -11.77 22.96 2.81
N PRO A 308 -12.69 23.94 2.96
CA PRO A 308 -12.33 25.35 2.92
C PRO A 308 -11.39 25.74 4.07
N THR A 309 -11.56 25.19 5.27
CA THR A 309 -10.94 25.68 6.50
C THR A 309 -9.61 24.98 6.85
N CYS A 310 -9.29 23.85 6.25
CA CYS A 310 -8.05 23.11 6.50
C CYS A 310 -6.88 23.55 5.60
N HIS A 311 -5.66 23.02 5.78
CA HIS A 311 -4.52 23.26 4.87
C HIS A 311 -4.23 24.74 4.56
N LEU A 312 -4.36 25.64 5.53
CA LEU A 312 -4.01 27.04 5.36
C LEU A 312 -2.50 27.21 5.11
N ARG A 313 -2.10 28.39 4.61
CA ARG A 313 -0.69 28.73 4.42
C ARG A 313 0.07 28.53 5.74
N ILE A 314 1.15 27.76 5.69
CA ILE A 314 2.02 27.56 6.86
C ILE A 314 2.75 28.88 7.16
N PRO A 315 2.73 29.39 8.41
CA PRO A 315 3.50 30.56 8.79
C PRO A 315 5.00 30.36 8.55
N ASP A 316 5.68 31.40 8.07
CA ASP A 316 7.11 31.31 7.73
C ASP A 316 8.00 30.94 8.94
N GLU A 317 7.62 31.37 10.14
CA GLU A 317 8.32 30.98 11.38
C GLU A 317 8.21 29.48 11.64
N LEU A 318 7.02 28.90 11.42
CA LEU A 318 6.79 27.48 11.60
C LEU A 318 7.56 26.68 10.55
N LEU A 319 7.56 27.12 9.28
CA LEU A 319 8.37 26.50 8.21
C LEU A 319 9.86 26.47 8.58
N ARG A 320 10.43 27.57 9.06
CA ARG A 320 11.85 27.64 9.45
C ARG A 320 12.21 26.72 10.62
N ARG A 321 11.25 26.37 11.46
CA ARG A 321 11.44 25.47 12.61
C ARG A 321 11.26 24.00 12.23
N CYS A 322 10.33 23.70 11.32
CA CYS A 322 9.89 22.34 11.04
C CYS A 322 10.48 21.74 9.77
N VAL A 323 11.10 22.53 8.88
CA VAL A 323 11.55 22.05 7.56
C VAL A 323 13.07 22.13 7.45
N TYR A 324 13.68 20.99 7.18
CA TYR A 324 15.06 20.89 6.74
C TYR A 324 15.17 21.09 5.24
N VAL A 325 16.26 21.74 4.86
CA VAL A 325 16.62 22.00 3.48
C VAL A 325 18.01 21.43 3.26
N LEU A 326 18.15 20.58 2.24
CA LEU A 326 19.42 20.03 1.81
C LEU A 326 19.62 20.31 0.33
N ASP A 327 20.87 20.60 -0.05
CA ASP A 327 21.24 20.60 -1.45
C ASP A 327 20.93 19.23 -2.06
N ARG A 328 20.38 19.25 -3.26
CA ARG A 328 19.94 18.05 -3.96
C ARG A 328 21.05 17.03 -4.14
N ASP A 329 22.20 17.50 -4.62
CA ASP A 329 23.34 16.65 -4.88
C ASP A 329 23.88 16.05 -3.58
N VAL A 330 23.89 16.81 -2.47
CA VAL A 330 24.26 16.32 -1.15
C VAL A 330 23.37 15.17 -0.71
N PHE A 331 22.04 15.31 -0.80
CA PHE A 331 21.11 14.26 -0.38
C PHE A 331 21.25 12.97 -1.22
N TRP A 332 21.28 13.09 -2.55
CA TRP A 332 21.36 11.92 -3.43
C TRP A 332 22.76 11.28 -3.44
N HIS A 333 23.83 12.08 -3.37
CA HIS A 333 25.18 11.55 -3.20
C HIS A 333 25.36 10.87 -1.85
N TRP A 334 24.74 11.36 -0.78
CA TRP A 334 24.72 10.66 0.51
C TRP A 334 24.14 9.23 0.33
N LYS A 335 23.01 9.09 -0.40
CA LYS A 335 22.36 7.78 -0.63
C LYS A 335 23.29 6.86 -1.40
N ARG A 336 23.91 7.39 -2.46
CA ARG A 336 24.89 6.67 -3.29
C ARG A 336 26.12 6.24 -2.49
N CYS A 337 26.72 7.13 -1.71
CA CYS A 337 27.90 6.83 -0.87
C CYS A 337 27.58 5.73 0.13
N ARG A 338 26.42 5.80 0.80
CA ARG A 338 26.01 4.76 1.74
C ARG A 338 25.80 3.41 1.05
N LEU A 339 25.15 3.39 -0.11
CA LEU A 339 24.99 2.17 -0.92
C LEU A 339 26.34 1.61 -1.37
N ALA A 340 27.29 2.46 -1.77
CA ALA A 340 28.64 2.06 -2.15
C ALA A 340 29.40 1.41 -0.97
N SER A 341 29.26 1.95 0.24
CA SER A 341 29.84 1.36 1.45
C SER A 341 29.25 -0.02 1.73
N MET A 342 27.92 -0.16 1.69
CA MET A 342 27.24 -1.44 1.91
C MET A 342 27.61 -2.46 0.83
N LYS A 343 27.69 -2.04 -0.44
CA LYS A 343 28.19 -2.85 -1.55
C LYS A 343 29.61 -3.36 -1.29
N SER A 344 30.51 -2.50 -0.82
CA SER A 344 31.90 -2.89 -0.52
C SER A 344 31.98 -3.98 0.56
N VAL A 345 31.19 -3.83 1.64
CA VAL A 345 31.08 -4.85 2.69
C VAL A 345 30.53 -6.15 2.12
N MET A 346 29.48 -6.08 1.29
CA MET A 346 28.87 -7.27 0.71
C MET A 346 29.75 -7.99 -0.30
N CYS A 347 30.54 -7.29 -1.11
CA CYS A 347 31.54 -7.93 -1.97
C CYS A 347 32.52 -8.76 -1.14
N GLN A 348 33.08 -8.18 -0.07
CA GLN A 348 34.00 -8.89 0.84
C GLN A 348 33.32 -10.06 1.55
N TRP A 349 32.08 -9.88 2.00
CA TRP A 349 31.28 -10.93 2.61
C TRP A 349 31.09 -12.11 1.65
N MET A 350 30.74 -11.82 0.39
CA MET A 350 30.54 -12.83 -0.64
C MET A 350 31.83 -13.57 -0.97
N ASP A 351 32.97 -12.89 -1.06
CA ASP A 351 34.27 -13.54 -1.28
C ASP A 351 34.66 -14.45 -0.11
N ALA A 352 34.41 -13.99 1.12
CA ALA A 352 34.72 -14.72 2.34
C ALA A 352 33.76 -15.89 2.64
N ARG A 353 32.61 -16.00 1.95
CA ARG A 353 31.51 -16.90 2.36
C ARG A 353 31.89 -18.36 2.52
N ARG A 354 32.85 -18.85 1.73
CA ARG A 354 33.35 -20.23 1.79
C ARG A 354 34.21 -20.52 3.03
N THR A 355 34.66 -19.48 3.72
CA THR A 355 35.50 -19.57 4.91
C THR A 355 34.69 -19.56 6.21
N PHE A 356 33.39 -19.29 6.14
CA PHE A 356 32.53 -19.27 7.31
C PHE A 356 32.32 -20.68 7.84
N THR A 357 32.72 -20.88 9.09
CA THR A 357 32.52 -22.12 9.83
C THR A 357 31.12 -22.15 10.45
N LEU A 358 30.60 -23.34 10.76
CA LEU A 358 29.25 -23.49 11.33
C LEU A 358 29.04 -22.66 12.61
N ASN A 359 30.06 -22.54 13.46
CA ASN A 359 30.01 -21.73 14.68
C ASN A 359 29.99 -20.20 14.43
N ARG A 360 30.34 -19.74 13.23
CA ARG A 360 30.30 -18.32 12.83
C ARG A 360 29.13 -17.99 11.90
N LEU A 361 28.37 -19.00 11.47
CA LEU A 361 27.32 -18.85 10.48
C LEU A 361 26.22 -17.87 10.94
N ALA A 362 25.85 -17.91 12.23
CA ALA A 362 24.88 -16.97 12.79
C ALA A 362 25.34 -15.51 12.63
N MET A 363 26.58 -15.20 13.01
CA MET A 363 27.14 -13.85 12.88
C MET A 363 27.22 -13.39 11.41
N ALA A 364 27.68 -14.27 10.52
CA ALA A 364 27.77 -13.96 9.10
C ALA A 364 26.38 -13.73 8.48
N GLY A 365 25.41 -14.58 8.82
CA GLY A 365 24.02 -14.45 8.39
C GLY A 365 23.36 -13.17 8.91
N THR A 366 23.59 -12.82 10.18
CA THR A 366 23.11 -11.55 10.76
C THR A 366 23.66 -10.35 9.99
N LEU A 367 24.96 -10.32 9.67
CA LEU A 367 25.54 -9.22 8.89
C LEU A 367 24.90 -9.12 7.49
N LEU A 368 24.66 -10.24 6.80
CA LEU A 368 23.97 -10.26 5.51
C LEU A 368 22.57 -9.64 5.61
N ILE A 369 21.78 -10.07 6.60
CA ILE A 369 20.41 -9.56 6.82
C ILE A 369 20.43 -8.06 7.14
N ILE A 370 21.38 -7.60 7.96
CA ILE A 370 21.52 -6.17 8.29
C ILE A 370 21.93 -5.36 7.05
N MET A 371 22.84 -5.85 6.21
CA MET A 371 23.24 -5.14 4.99
C MET A 371 22.10 -5.08 3.98
N GLU A 372 21.36 -6.18 3.80
CA GLU A 372 20.17 -6.21 2.94
C GLU A 372 19.12 -5.21 3.43
N TYR A 373 18.81 -5.23 4.73
CA TYR A 373 17.93 -4.26 5.38
C TYR A 373 18.33 -2.83 5.06
N MET A 374 19.59 -2.48 5.31
CA MET A 374 20.08 -1.12 5.12
C MET A 374 20.07 -0.73 3.64
N MET A 375 20.34 -1.64 2.71
CA MET A 375 20.23 -1.34 1.27
C MET A 375 18.79 -1.04 0.89
N ASN A 376 17.84 -1.89 1.30
CA ASN A 376 16.42 -1.72 1.00
C ASN A 376 15.85 -0.43 1.62
N ALA A 377 16.25 -0.09 2.85
CA ALA A 377 15.79 1.12 3.56
C ALA A 377 16.27 2.46 2.94
N LEU A 378 17.18 2.43 1.95
CA LEU A 378 17.52 3.64 1.17
C LEU A 378 16.43 4.06 0.19
N VAL A 379 15.60 3.12 -0.23
CA VAL A 379 14.51 3.36 -1.19
C VAL A 379 13.15 3.03 -0.62
N ASN A 380 13.09 2.14 0.37
CA ASN A 380 11.84 1.60 0.89
C ASN A 380 11.63 1.92 2.35
N ARG A 381 10.37 1.80 2.75
CA ARG A 381 10.06 1.55 4.14
C ARG A 381 10.55 0.14 4.46
N PRO A 382 11.28 -0.07 5.57
CA PRO A 382 11.23 -1.35 6.26
C PRO A 382 9.78 -1.83 6.28
N ALA A 383 9.50 -3.04 5.81
CA ALA A 383 8.11 -3.50 5.73
C ALA A 383 7.46 -3.38 7.11
N SER A 384 6.37 -2.60 7.20
CA SER A 384 5.53 -2.52 8.39
C SER A 384 4.91 -3.89 8.61
N GLY A 385 5.51 -4.67 9.53
CA GLY A 385 5.06 -6.02 9.89
C GLY A 385 6.04 -7.18 9.74
N GLY A 386 7.34 -6.91 9.58
CA GLY A 386 8.38 -7.92 9.72
C GLY A 386 9.14 -7.84 11.04
N THR A 387 10.07 -8.77 11.26
CA THR A 387 11.12 -8.68 12.30
C THR A 387 12.13 -7.54 12.05
N TRP A 388 11.77 -6.52 11.26
CA TRP A 388 12.68 -5.47 10.81
C TRP A 388 13.11 -4.54 11.93
N ASP A 389 12.24 -4.27 12.91
CA ASP A 389 12.64 -3.54 14.11
C ASP A 389 13.65 -4.37 14.91
N GLN A 390 13.49 -5.70 14.95
CA GLN A 390 14.48 -6.59 15.57
C GLN A 390 15.81 -6.57 14.81
N VAL A 391 15.78 -6.49 13.48
CA VAL A 391 16.99 -6.35 12.64
C VAL A 391 17.65 -5.00 12.85
N HIS A 392 16.87 -3.91 12.86
CA HIS A 392 17.33 -2.55 13.17
C HIS A 392 17.98 -2.51 14.56
N ASP A 393 17.28 -3.00 15.59
CA ASP A 393 17.77 -3.05 16.96
C ASP A 393 18.98 -3.96 17.11
N ALA A 394 19.05 -5.06 16.37
CA ALA A 394 20.23 -5.93 16.32
C ALA A 394 21.42 -5.25 15.62
N ALA A 395 21.15 -4.35 14.66
CA ALA A 395 22.16 -3.59 13.94
C ALA A 395 22.67 -2.37 14.70
N CYS A 396 21.91 -1.85 15.68
CA CYS A 396 22.33 -0.74 16.50
C CYS A 396 23.53 -1.09 17.39
N VAL A 397 24.40 -0.10 17.62
CA VAL A 397 25.43 -0.19 18.66
C VAL A 397 24.72 -0.33 20.00
N LYS A 398 25.16 -1.27 20.84
CA LYS A 398 24.59 -1.51 22.17
C LYS A 398 25.63 -1.26 23.26
N GLU A 399 25.17 -0.69 24.36
CA GLU A 399 25.94 -0.47 25.58
C GLU A 399 25.34 -1.32 26.70
N MET A 400 26.20 -1.82 27.58
CA MET A 400 25.77 -2.49 28.80
C MET A 400 25.35 -1.45 29.84
N ARG A 401 24.05 -1.35 30.15
CA ARG A 401 23.52 -0.52 31.24
C ARG A 401 22.80 -1.39 32.26
N GLY A 402 23.28 -1.40 33.51
CA GLY A 402 22.69 -2.20 34.59
C GLY A 402 22.58 -3.70 34.26
N ASN A 403 23.64 -4.29 33.68
CA ASN A 403 23.67 -5.69 33.20
C ASN A 403 22.70 -6.04 32.06
N LYS A 404 22.02 -5.06 31.46
CA LYS A 404 21.20 -5.25 30.26
C LYS A 404 21.90 -4.61 29.07
N LEU A 405 21.99 -5.36 27.97
CA LEU A 405 22.48 -4.82 26.70
C LEU A 405 21.36 -3.99 26.09
N VAL A 406 21.52 -2.67 26.07
CA VAL A 406 20.55 -1.73 25.52
C VAL A 406 21.15 -1.02 24.30
N PRO A 407 20.37 -0.73 23.25
CA PRO A 407 20.82 0.14 22.17
C PRO A 407 21.38 1.44 22.77
N THR A 408 22.60 1.82 22.36
CA THR A 408 23.17 3.11 22.72
C THR A 408 22.51 4.15 21.82
N PRO A 409 21.67 5.05 22.34
CA PRO A 409 21.29 6.21 21.55
C PRO A 409 22.57 6.94 21.15
N ASN A 410 22.63 7.41 19.90
CA ASN A 410 23.78 8.15 19.39
C ASN A 410 24.22 9.18 20.45
N PRO A 411 25.48 9.22 20.92
CA PRO A 411 25.91 10.14 21.97
C PRO A 411 25.72 11.63 21.61
N LEU A 412 25.42 11.94 20.34
CA LEU A 412 25.01 13.26 19.86
C LEU A 412 23.50 13.52 19.93
N ALA A 413 22.67 12.49 20.07
CA ALA A 413 21.24 12.62 20.35
C ALA A 413 21.06 12.85 21.85
N GLY A 414 20.36 13.92 22.21
CA GLY A 414 20.20 14.35 23.60
C GLY A 414 19.57 13.28 24.52
N PRO A 415 19.59 13.52 25.85
CA PRO A 415 19.20 12.54 26.87
C PRO A 415 17.75 12.00 26.79
N ASN A 416 16.87 12.59 25.96
CA ASN A 416 15.47 12.16 25.83
C ASN A 416 15.26 10.96 24.89
N TYR A 417 16.29 10.47 24.21
CA TYR A 417 16.16 9.44 23.16
C TYR A 417 15.98 7.99 23.67
N ALA A 418 16.00 7.76 24.99
CA ALA A 418 16.13 6.41 25.55
C ALA A 418 14.79 5.67 25.84
N GLN A 419 13.63 6.29 25.57
CA GLN A 419 12.33 5.74 25.96
C GLN A 419 11.43 5.23 24.81
N ASP A 420 11.80 5.43 23.55
CA ASP A 420 10.99 4.97 22.40
C ASP A 420 11.26 3.49 22.10
N GLN A 421 10.68 2.60 22.92
CA GLN A 421 10.47 1.20 22.53
C GLN A 421 9.17 1.11 21.74
N ASP A 422 9.25 1.33 20.42
CA ASP A 422 8.11 1.14 19.53
C ASP A 422 7.82 -0.37 19.37
N THR A 423 6.83 -0.88 20.09
CA THR A 423 6.19 -2.16 19.74
C THR A 423 5.17 -1.92 18.63
N TYR A 424 5.56 -2.18 17.38
CA TYR A 424 4.68 -2.13 16.23
C TYR A 424 3.77 -3.36 16.16
N SER A 425 2.46 -3.15 16.12
CA SER A 425 1.49 -4.18 15.70
C SER A 425 1.19 -3.98 14.22
N SER A 426 1.43 -5.02 13.44
CA SER A 426 1.35 -4.99 11.99
C SER A 426 -0.06 -5.25 11.49
N GLU A 427 -0.75 -4.22 11.01
CA GLU A 427 -1.84 -4.29 10.02
C GLU A 427 -2.32 -2.85 9.78
N GLU A 428 -2.29 -2.37 8.52
CA GLU A 428 -3.14 -1.27 8.00
C GLU A 428 -2.86 -1.04 6.49
N GLU A 429 -3.67 -1.66 5.64
CA GLU A 429 -4.31 -0.99 4.49
C GLU A 429 -5.77 -0.76 4.90
N ASP A 430 -6.08 0.41 5.46
CA ASP A 430 -7.46 0.76 5.83
C ASP A 430 -8.23 1.27 4.60
N GLN A 431 -9.22 0.48 4.19
CA GLN A 431 -10.35 0.90 3.36
C GLN A 431 -11.45 1.50 4.28
N ALA A 432 -12.12 2.54 3.78
CA ALA A 432 -13.04 3.42 4.50
C ALA A 432 -14.18 2.70 5.26
N GLU A 433 -14.48 3.17 6.48
CA GLU A 433 -15.68 2.76 7.24
C GLU A 433 -16.75 3.86 7.37
N GLN A 434 -18.00 3.47 7.23
CA GLN A 434 -19.20 4.17 7.68
C GLN A 434 -19.51 3.76 9.14
N GLU A 435 -20.18 4.62 9.90
CA GLU A 435 -20.71 4.35 11.26
C GLU A 435 -21.74 3.19 11.24
N SER A 436 -21.94 2.31 12.23
CA SER A 436 -21.43 2.16 13.59
C SER A 436 -21.50 0.67 14.00
N ALA A 437 -20.37 -0.03 13.90
CA ALA A 437 -20.14 -1.27 14.61
C ALA A 437 -18.78 -1.19 15.31
N SER A 438 -18.60 -1.91 16.41
CA SER A 438 -17.29 -2.01 17.07
C SER A 438 -16.23 -2.34 16.00
N PRO A 439 -15.05 -1.67 15.96
CA PRO A 439 -14.00 -1.93 14.97
C PRO A 439 -13.68 -3.42 14.79
N PHE A 440 -13.84 -4.17 15.88
CA PHE A 440 -13.74 -5.61 15.91
C PHE A 440 -14.76 -6.35 15.01
N LYS A 441 -16.02 -5.92 15.02
CA LYS A 441 -17.08 -6.50 14.17
C LYS A 441 -16.82 -6.24 12.70
N ASN A 442 -16.25 -5.09 12.36
CA ASN A 442 -15.93 -4.76 10.98
C ASN A 442 -14.74 -5.56 10.48
N MET A 443 -13.68 -5.67 11.27
CA MET A 443 -12.56 -6.57 10.93
C MET A 443 -13.02 -8.03 10.76
N LEU A 444 -13.92 -8.50 11.64
CA LEU A 444 -14.50 -9.84 11.50
C LEU A 444 -15.37 -9.95 10.23
N TRP A 445 -16.13 -8.91 9.93
CA TRP A 445 -16.93 -8.81 8.72
C TRP A 445 -16.07 -8.85 7.46
N ASP A 446 -14.96 -8.12 7.43
CA ASP A 446 -14.02 -8.06 6.31
C ASP A 446 -13.37 -9.42 6.06
N ILE A 447 -12.99 -10.12 7.14
CA ILE A 447 -12.51 -11.49 7.04
C ILE A 447 -13.59 -12.39 6.41
N ILE A 448 -14.82 -12.37 6.96
CA ILE A 448 -15.94 -13.19 6.45
C ILE A 448 -16.26 -12.84 4.99
N SER A 449 -16.23 -11.55 4.63
CA SER A 449 -16.61 -11.05 3.32
C SER A 449 -15.59 -11.39 2.23
N ASN A 450 -14.32 -11.58 2.61
CA ASN A 450 -13.24 -11.98 1.72
C ASN A 450 -13.13 -13.49 1.50
N TYR A 451 -13.72 -14.34 2.35
CA TYR A 451 -13.70 -15.80 2.17
C TYR A 451 -14.20 -16.27 0.79
N PRO A 452 -15.37 -15.83 0.29
CA PRO A 452 -15.86 -16.26 -1.02
C PRO A 452 -14.88 -15.94 -2.16
N ILE A 453 -14.26 -14.77 -2.12
CA ILE A 453 -13.28 -14.31 -3.11
C ILE A 453 -12.07 -15.25 -3.12
N GLN A 454 -11.47 -15.49 -1.95
CA GLN A 454 -10.27 -16.32 -1.86
C GLN A 454 -10.57 -17.79 -2.16
N ILE A 455 -11.71 -18.33 -1.69
CA ILE A 455 -12.12 -19.71 -1.97
C ILE A 455 -12.32 -19.92 -3.48
N MET A 456 -12.99 -19.00 -4.16
CA MET A 456 -13.25 -19.09 -5.60
C MET A 456 -11.99 -18.89 -6.45
N ASN A 457 -11.04 -18.06 -6.02
CA ASN A 457 -9.72 -17.95 -6.65
C ASN A 457 -8.90 -19.25 -6.58
N LYS A 458 -9.27 -20.17 -5.68
CA LYS A 458 -8.67 -21.50 -5.55
C LYS A 458 -9.54 -22.61 -6.18
N ALA A 459 -10.58 -22.26 -6.94
CA ALA A 459 -11.46 -23.24 -7.56
C ALA A 459 -10.67 -24.25 -8.43
N PRO A 460 -11.06 -25.54 -8.43
CA PRO A 460 -10.21 -26.59 -8.98
C PRO A 460 -10.24 -26.66 -10.51
N ASN A 461 -9.12 -27.11 -11.08
CA ASN A 461 -8.99 -27.43 -12.51
C ASN A 461 -9.30 -28.90 -12.80
N ARG A 462 -9.71 -29.21 -14.04
CA ARG A 462 -9.88 -30.57 -14.56
C ARG A 462 -8.51 -31.19 -14.80
N SER A 463 -8.20 -32.28 -14.08
CA SER A 463 -6.88 -32.94 -14.10
C SER A 463 -6.45 -33.44 -15.48
N GLN A 464 -7.38 -33.72 -16.40
CA GLN A 464 -7.08 -34.28 -17.73
C GLN A 464 -7.25 -33.30 -18.89
N ALA A 465 -7.94 -32.17 -18.72
CA ALA A 465 -8.37 -31.33 -19.85
C ALA A 465 -7.69 -29.95 -19.94
N ARG A 466 -6.84 -29.55 -18.98
CA ARG A 466 -6.38 -28.15 -18.79
C ARG A 466 -7.51 -27.11 -18.63
N GLU A 467 -8.77 -27.53 -18.65
CA GLU A 467 -9.94 -26.70 -18.43
C GLU A 467 -10.24 -26.57 -16.93
N SER A 468 -10.83 -25.46 -16.51
CA SER A 468 -11.29 -25.28 -15.13
C SER A 468 -12.64 -25.98 -14.92
N TRP A 469 -12.94 -26.46 -13.70
CA TRP A 469 -14.31 -26.79 -13.34
C TRP A 469 -15.17 -25.54 -13.17
N CYS A 470 -14.54 -24.41 -12.85
CA CYS A 470 -15.18 -23.11 -12.70
C CYS A 470 -15.37 -22.44 -14.07
N GLN A 471 -16.61 -22.09 -14.39
CA GLN A 471 -17.00 -21.35 -15.59
C GLN A 471 -16.73 -19.84 -15.47
N LEU A 472 -16.42 -19.35 -14.27
CA LEU A 472 -16.04 -17.96 -14.08
C LEU A 472 -14.64 -17.75 -14.66
N GLY A 473 -14.56 -17.07 -15.81
CA GLY A 473 -13.30 -16.57 -16.34
C GLY A 473 -12.69 -15.53 -15.39
N SER A 474 -11.41 -15.18 -15.59
CA SER A 474 -10.66 -14.22 -14.76
C SER A 474 -11.42 -12.90 -14.52
N ASN A 475 -12.09 -12.36 -15.55
CA ASN A 475 -12.89 -11.14 -15.42
C ASN A 475 -14.14 -11.31 -14.53
N LYS A 476 -14.75 -12.51 -14.54
CA LYS A 476 -15.93 -12.80 -13.72
C LYS A 476 -15.55 -13.20 -12.29
N LEU A 477 -14.37 -13.79 -12.09
CA LEU A 477 -13.80 -14.04 -10.77
C LEU A 477 -13.53 -12.74 -10.02
N ALA A 478 -13.11 -11.68 -10.72
CA ALA A 478 -12.99 -10.33 -10.13
C ALA A 478 -14.32 -9.73 -9.68
N GLY A 479 -15.46 -10.26 -10.18
CA GLY A 479 -16.80 -9.87 -9.77
C GLY A 479 -17.42 -10.79 -8.71
N VAL A 480 -16.67 -11.72 -8.13
CA VAL A 480 -17.11 -12.49 -6.96
C VAL A 480 -17.15 -11.56 -5.75
N THR A 481 -18.31 -11.48 -5.12
CA THR A 481 -18.61 -10.62 -3.98
C THR A 481 -18.84 -11.45 -2.71
N HIS A 482 -18.95 -10.79 -1.56
CA HIS A 482 -19.12 -11.44 -0.25
C HIS A 482 -20.41 -12.28 -0.11
N ASP A 483 -21.42 -11.98 -0.92
CA ASP A 483 -22.70 -12.68 -0.98
C ASP A 483 -22.69 -13.87 -1.96
N PHE A 484 -21.55 -14.19 -2.58
CA PHE A 484 -21.50 -15.20 -3.64
C PHE A 484 -22.03 -16.57 -3.20
N PHE A 485 -21.76 -17.00 -1.96
CA PHE A 485 -22.24 -18.26 -1.40
C PHE A 485 -23.68 -18.23 -0.87
N THR A 486 -24.38 -17.09 -0.92
CA THR A 486 -25.75 -16.95 -0.40
C THR A 486 -26.82 -17.55 -1.33
N SER A 487 -26.46 -17.86 -2.58
CA SER A 487 -27.39 -18.31 -3.62
C SER A 487 -26.92 -19.59 -4.34
N MET A 488 -27.85 -20.55 -4.51
CA MET A 488 -27.64 -21.75 -5.33
C MET A 488 -27.55 -21.44 -6.84
N GLU A 489 -28.05 -20.28 -7.28
CA GLU A 489 -27.88 -19.82 -8.66
C GLU A 489 -26.40 -19.49 -8.93
N ASN A 490 -25.71 -18.88 -7.97
CA ASN A 490 -24.27 -18.60 -8.07
C ASN A 490 -23.45 -19.89 -8.18
N LEU A 491 -23.84 -20.95 -7.46
CA LEU A 491 -23.23 -22.27 -7.59
C LEU A 491 -23.35 -22.79 -9.03
N THR A 492 -24.57 -22.80 -9.56
CA THR A 492 -24.87 -23.33 -10.91
C THR A 492 -24.21 -22.49 -12.00
N ARG A 493 -24.11 -21.18 -11.81
CA ARG A 493 -23.40 -20.26 -12.70
C ARG A 493 -21.88 -20.47 -12.67
N ALA A 494 -21.32 -20.83 -11.52
CA ALA A 494 -19.89 -21.08 -11.41
C ALA A 494 -19.48 -22.48 -11.85
N PHE A 495 -20.32 -23.49 -11.68
CA PHE A 495 -19.95 -24.88 -11.94
C PHE A 495 -21.00 -25.59 -12.79
N GLU A 496 -20.60 -25.97 -14.01
CA GLU A 496 -21.45 -26.75 -14.92
C GLU A 496 -21.80 -28.13 -14.37
N SER A 497 -20.87 -28.72 -13.61
CA SER A 497 -21.03 -30.04 -13.02
C SER A 497 -20.31 -30.13 -11.70
N TYR A 498 -20.99 -30.71 -10.70
CA TYR A 498 -20.52 -30.83 -9.33
C TYR A 498 -21.23 -32.00 -8.63
N TYR A 499 -20.67 -32.44 -7.49
CA TYR A 499 -21.35 -33.37 -6.60
C TYR A 499 -21.99 -32.61 -5.44
N LEU A 500 -23.30 -32.73 -5.32
CA LEU A 500 -24.09 -32.14 -4.24
C LEU A 500 -24.34 -33.16 -3.14
N PHE A 501 -23.84 -32.88 -1.95
CA PHE A 501 -24.09 -33.71 -0.77
C PHE A 501 -25.46 -33.38 -0.19
N PRO A 502 -26.16 -34.39 0.38
CA PRO A 502 -27.45 -34.14 1.02
C PRO A 502 -27.26 -33.15 2.17
N ALA A 503 -28.30 -32.36 2.43
CA ALA A 503 -28.33 -31.40 3.50
C ALA A 503 -28.11 -32.12 4.85
N ASP A 504 -26.91 -31.98 5.40
CA ASP A 504 -26.42 -32.71 6.57
C ASP A 504 -25.79 -31.70 7.54
N LEU A 505 -26.48 -31.48 8.66
CA LEU A 505 -26.11 -30.45 9.63
C LEU A 505 -24.72 -30.69 10.23
N SER A 506 -24.39 -31.95 10.51
CA SER A 506 -23.10 -32.31 11.10
C SER A 506 -21.96 -32.03 10.12
N LYS A 507 -22.12 -32.38 8.84
CA LYS A 507 -21.12 -32.07 7.81
C LYS A 507 -21.02 -30.58 7.50
N TRP A 508 -22.15 -29.86 7.53
CA TRP A 508 -22.17 -28.42 7.35
C TRP A 508 -21.38 -27.73 8.46
N ASP A 509 -21.73 -28.02 9.73
CA ASP A 509 -21.06 -27.42 10.88
C ASP A 509 -19.57 -27.80 10.92
N ALA A 510 -19.21 -29.03 10.52
CA ALA A 510 -17.81 -29.44 10.38
C ALA A 510 -17.08 -28.64 9.28
N THR A 511 -17.72 -28.37 8.14
CA THR A 511 -17.14 -27.58 7.04
C THR A 511 -16.94 -26.12 7.47
N VAL A 512 -17.93 -25.53 8.14
CA VAL A 512 -17.85 -24.18 8.70
C VAL A 512 -16.76 -24.10 9.79
N ALA A 513 -16.65 -25.11 10.65
CA ALA A 513 -15.59 -25.17 11.66
C ALA A 513 -14.17 -25.29 11.06
N HIS A 514 -14.04 -25.85 9.86
CA HIS A 514 -12.75 -25.88 9.14
C HIS A 514 -12.36 -24.50 8.60
N LEU A 515 -13.33 -23.71 8.13
CA LEU A 515 -13.05 -22.36 7.66
C LEU A 515 -12.77 -21.40 8.82
N PHE A 516 -13.47 -21.57 9.95
CA PHE A 516 -13.35 -20.72 11.13
C PHE A 516 -12.90 -21.54 12.34
N PRO A 517 -11.62 -21.96 12.42
CA PRO A 517 -11.10 -22.80 13.50
C PRO A 517 -10.97 -22.02 14.81
N LEU A 518 -11.09 -22.71 15.95
CA LEU A 518 -10.70 -22.17 17.26
C LEU A 518 -9.23 -22.57 17.53
N ILE A 519 -8.36 -21.60 17.81
CA ILE A 519 -6.92 -21.84 17.95
C ILE A 519 -6.57 -22.76 19.12
N GLN A 520 -7.33 -22.67 20.20
CA GLN A 520 -7.13 -23.48 21.40
C GLN A 520 -7.43 -24.95 21.10
N GLY A 521 -6.37 -25.71 20.76
CA GLY A 521 -6.42 -27.14 20.47
C GLY A 521 -6.22 -27.55 19.01
N SER A 522 -6.06 -26.61 18.07
CA SER A 522 -6.15 -26.92 16.63
C SER A 522 -4.93 -26.54 15.77
N THR A 523 -3.92 -25.84 16.30
CA THR A 523 -2.80 -25.30 15.49
C THR A 523 -2.06 -26.38 14.70
N GLY A 524 -1.87 -27.57 15.27
CA GLY A 524 -1.25 -28.70 14.57
C GLY A 524 -2.07 -29.32 13.43
N ASN A 525 -3.38 -29.01 13.33
CA ASN A 525 -4.25 -29.54 12.28
C ASN A 525 -4.39 -28.61 11.07
N LEU A 526 -4.20 -27.29 11.24
CA LEU A 526 -4.29 -26.31 10.15
C LEU A 526 -3.22 -26.55 9.07
N GLU A 527 -1.98 -26.85 9.48
CA GLU A 527 -0.87 -27.14 8.55
C GLU A 527 -1.12 -28.37 7.67
N ARG A 528 -2.02 -29.27 8.08
CA ARG A 528 -2.33 -30.50 7.35
C ARG A 528 -3.45 -30.31 6.33
N GLN A 529 -4.08 -29.14 6.27
CA GLN A 529 -5.23 -28.89 5.41
C GLN A 529 -4.83 -28.18 4.11
N GLN A 530 -4.66 -28.95 3.05
CA GLN A 530 -4.26 -28.47 1.75
C GLN A 530 -5.28 -27.47 1.17
N GLY A 531 -4.85 -26.23 0.97
CA GLY A 531 -5.64 -25.18 0.34
C GLY A 531 -6.34 -24.25 1.32
N VAL A 532 -6.83 -24.75 2.46
CA VAL A 532 -7.43 -23.91 3.53
C VAL A 532 -6.36 -23.06 4.20
N SER A 533 -5.22 -23.67 4.55
CA SER A 533 -4.07 -22.97 5.14
C SER A 533 -3.44 -21.92 4.21
N ASN A 534 -3.78 -21.95 2.92
CA ASN A 534 -3.28 -21.00 1.91
C ASN A 534 -4.25 -19.85 1.64
N LEU A 535 -5.34 -19.75 2.41
CA LEU A 535 -6.25 -18.61 2.40
C LEU A 535 -5.70 -17.58 3.39
N GLY A 536 -5.39 -16.38 2.91
CA GLY A 536 -4.96 -15.24 3.74
C GLY A 536 -5.99 -14.94 4.83
N VAL A 537 -7.29 -14.99 4.50
CA VAL A 537 -8.38 -14.77 5.46
C VAL A 537 -8.39 -15.77 6.62
N VAL A 538 -7.91 -17.00 6.44
CA VAL A 538 -7.82 -17.98 7.54
C VAL A 538 -6.67 -17.61 8.47
N VAL A 539 -5.56 -17.11 7.91
CA VAL A 539 -4.41 -16.63 8.68
C VAL A 539 -4.81 -15.38 9.46
N GLU A 540 -5.43 -14.39 8.80
CA GLU A 540 -5.98 -13.17 9.43
C GLU A 540 -6.97 -13.51 10.54
N PHE A 541 -7.92 -14.43 10.30
CA PHE A 541 -8.85 -14.89 11.32
C PHE A 541 -8.16 -15.53 12.53
N CYS A 542 -7.06 -16.24 12.32
CA CYS A 542 -6.27 -16.81 13.40
C CYS A 542 -5.46 -15.74 14.14
N THR A 543 -4.83 -14.81 13.42
CA THR A 543 -4.12 -13.66 14.01
C THR A 543 -5.06 -12.83 14.89
N MET A 544 -6.26 -12.55 14.40
CA MET A 544 -7.31 -11.85 15.12
C MET A 544 -7.72 -12.58 16.40
N GLN A 545 -7.82 -13.91 16.39
CA GLN A 545 -8.05 -14.70 17.63
C GLN A 545 -6.90 -14.52 18.62
N LEU A 546 -5.64 -14.61 18.17
CA LEU A 546 -4.48 -14.49 19.07
C LEU A 546 -4.38 -13.11 19.73
N ALA A 547 -4.88 -12.07 19.07
CA ALA A 547 -4.93 -10.71 19.62
C ALA A 547 -6.01 -10.53 20.71
N LEU A 548 -6.97 -11.45 20.83
CA LEU A 548 -8.07 -11.35 21.78
C LEU A 548 -7.78 -12.08 23.10
N PRO A 549 -8.38 -11.61 24.22
CA PRO A 549 -8.49 -12.41 25.43
C PRO A 549 -9.12 -13.77 25.13
N GLU A 550 -8.61 -14.82 25.77
CA GLU A 550 -9.08 -16.21 25.62
C GLU A 550 -10.60 -16.34 25.75
N SER A 551 -11.22 -15.61 26.68
CA SER A 551 -12.67 -15.57 26.88
C SER A 551 -13.45 -15.04 25.67
N SER A 552 -12.83 -14.19 24.84
CA SER A 552 -13.46 -13.54 23.68
C SER A 552 -13.23 -14.31 22.37
N GLN A 553 -12.20 -15.17 22.31
CA GLN A 553 -11.88 -15.97 21.13
C GLN A 553 -13.03 -16.92 20.75
N ALA A 554 -13.58 -17.63 21.73
CA ALA A 554 -14.68 -18.56 21.53
C ALA A 554 -15.94 -17.83 21.01
N GLN A 555 -16.24 -16.64 21.55
CA GLN A 555 -17.38 -15.83 21.12
C GLN A 555 -17.20 -15.35 19.67
N MET A 556 -16.01 -14.85 19.30
CA MET A 556 -15.75 -14.43 17.91
C MET A 556 -15.94 -15.57 16.92
N VAL A 557 -15.40 -16.76 17.25
CA VAL A 557 -15.55 -17.95 16.41
C VAL A 557 -17.02 -18.35 16.30
N GLN A 558 -17.76 -18.29 17.41
CA GLN A 558 -19.20 -18.55 17.40
C GLN A 558 -19.96 -17.56 16.51
N ASP A 559 -19.69 -16.27 16.62
CA ASP A 559 -20.33 -15.21 15.83
C ASP A 559 -20.09 -15.41 14.33
N ALA A 560 -18.84 -15.70 13.93
CA ALA A 560 -18.48 -15.96 12.54
C ALA A 560 -19.22 -17.19 11.97
N ARG A 561 -19.21 -18.30 12.72
CA ARG A 561 -19.86 -19.55 12.32
C ARG A 561 -21.38 -19.43 12.24
N GLN A 562 -21.97 -18.68 13.18
CA GLN A 562 -23.40 -18.40 13.20
C GLN A 562 -23.79 -17.53 12.01
N TYR A 563 -23.02 -16.48 11.71
CA TYR A 563 -23.24 -15.63 10.54
C TYR A 563 -23.23 -16.46 9.25
N VAL A 564 -22.18 -17.24 9.01
CA VAL A 564 -22.06 -18.07 7.80
C VAL A 564 -23.20 -19.08 7.70
N SER A 565 -23.57 -19.71 8.81
CA SER A 565 -24.68 -20.67 8.86
C SER A 565 -26.05 -20.03 8.65
N ALA A 566 -26.20 -18.74 8.87
CA ALA A 566 -27.44 -18.00 8.65
C ALA A 566 -27.56 -17.44 7.23
N HIS A 567 -26.44 -17.25 6.50
CA HIS A 567 -26.44 -16.50 5.23
C HIS A 567 -25.97 -17.31 4.02
N TRP A 568 -25.05 -18.26 4.19
CA TRP A 568 -24.49 -19.00 3.04
C TRP A 568 -25.31 -20.25 2.76
N ALA A 569 -25.75 -20.42 1.51
CA ALA A 569 -26.57 -21.53 1.06
C ALA A 569 -25.75 -22.77 0.70
N TRP A 570 -24.48 -22.62 0.33
CA TRP A 570 -23.61 -23.72 -0.05
C TRP A 570 -22.13 -23.42 0.23
N LEU A 571 -21.34 -24.49 0.37
CA LEU A 571 -19.89 -24.43 0.56
C LEU A 571 -19.19 -25.59 -0.15
N PRO A 572 -17.92 -25.43 -0.58
CA PRO A 572 -17.10 -26.56 -0.97
C PRO A 572 -16.80 -27.45 0.24
N ILE A 573 -16.86 -28.78 0.05
CA ILE A 573 -16.58 -29.74 1.12
C ILE A 573 -15.26 -30.49 0.87
N GLY A 574 -14.37 -30.48 1.86
CA GLY A 574 -13.17 -31.31 1.84
C GLY A 574 -12.64 -31.74 3.19
N THR A 575 -13.46 -31.63 4.23
CA THR A 575 -13.19 -32.08 5.61
C THR A 575 -12.80 -33.57 5.70
N GLY A 576 -13.28 -34.42 4.78
CA GLY A 576 -12.89 -35.84 4.71
C GLY A 576 -11.56 -36.12 3.99
N LYS A 577 -10.97 -35.14 3.32
CA LYS A 577 -9.72 -35.27 2.55
C LYS A 577 -8.65 -34.28 2.98
N ASN A 578 -8.88 -33.45 4.01
CA ASN A 578 -8.02 -32.32 4.38
C ASN A 578 -7.73 -31.40 3.18
N HIS A 579 -8.73 -31.13 2.34
CA HIS A 579 -8.62 -30.21 1.21
C HIS A 579 -9.66 -29.09 1.32
N LEU A 580 -9.37 -27.91 0.75
CA LEU A 580 -10.41 -26.90 0.53
C LEU A 580 -11.45 -27.37 -0.50
N TRP A 581 -10.96 -27.90 -1.62
CA TRP A 581 -11.78 -28.40 -2.72
C TRP A 581 -11.55 -29.90 -2.91
N SER A 582 -12.52 -30.73 -2.54
CA SER A 582 -12.53 -32.12 -3.00
C SER A 582 -13.05 -32.19 -4.42
N THR A 583 -12.41 -33.02 -5.24
CA THR A 583 -12.85 -33.28 -6.62
C THR A 583 -12.80 -34.76 -6.96
N GLY A 584 -13.41 -35.10 -8.10
CA GLY A 584 -13.27 -36.40 -8.74
C GLY A 584 -14.46 -37.32 -8.50
N VAL A 585 -14.44 -38.46 -9.20
CA VAL A 585 -15.50 -39.48 -9.20
C VAL A 585 -15.21 -40.63 -8.23
N SER A 586 -13.96 -40.74 -7.77
CA SER A 586 -13.53 -41.78 -6.84
C SER A 586 -13.88 -41.38 -5.41
N ASN A 587 -14.40 -42.36 -4.66
CA ASN A 587 -14.77 -42.21 -3.25
C ASN A 587 -15.86 -41.15 -3.00
N VAL A 588 -16.65 -40.79 -4.00
CA VAL A 588 -17.86 -39.99 -3.81
C VAL A 588 -18.85 -40.83 -3.00
N PRO A 589 -19.34 -40.36 -1.85
CA PRO A 589 -20.32 -41.10 -1.09
C PRO A 589 -21.57 -41.37 -1.92
N LYS A 590 -22.17 -42.56 -1.79
CA LYS A 590 -23.39 -42.95 -2.54
C LYS A 590 -24.56 -41.99 -2.32
N SER A 591 -24.54 -41.23 -1.23
CA SER A 591 -25.56 -40.24 -0.90
C SER A 591 -25.41 -38.93 -1.68
N ALA A 592 -24.25 -38.65 -2.28
CA ALA A 592 -24.05 -37.43 -3.06
C ALA A 592 -24.63 -37.57 -4.46
N GLN A 593 -25.37 -36.57 -4.91
CA GLN A 593 -25.98 -36.49 -6.22
C GLN A 593 -25.05 -35.77 -7.18
N GLN A 594 -24.85 -36.33 -8.38
CA GLN A 594 -24.17 -35.61 -9.43
C GLN A 594 -25.14 -34.64 -10.10
N VAL A 595 -24.76 -33.37 -10.19
CA VAL A 595 -25.49 -32.32 -10.90
C VAL A 595 -24.68 -31.91 -12.12
N GLY A 596 -25.34 -31.75 -13.26
CA GLY A 596 -24.72 -31.33 -14.52
C GLY A 596 -24.34 -32.45 -15.48
N PRO A 597 -23.98 -32.10 -16.73
CA PRO A 597 -23.77 -33.07 -17.82
C PRO A 597 -22.41 -33.79 -17.78
N LEU A 598 -21.41 -33.24 -17.07
CA LEU A 598 -20.04 -33.74 -17.11
C LEU A 598 -19.76 -34.71 -15.98
N LYS A 599 -19.02 -35.78 -16.29
CA LYS A 599 -18.63 -36.79 -15.31
C LYS A 599 -17.58 -36.24 -14.34
N GLY A 600 -17.96 -36.10 -13.08
CA GLY A 600 -17.10 -35.57 -12.02
C GLY A 600 -17.41 -34.10 -11.68
N GLY A 601 -16.56 -33.52 -10.83
CA GLY A 601 -16.69 -32.13 -10.43
C GLY A 601 -16.20 -31.88 -9.00
N PRO A 602 -16.21 -30.61 -8.56
CA PRO A 602 -16.03 -30.27 -7.16
C PRO A 602 -17.18 -30.78 -6.29
N TRP A 603 -16.88 -31.03 -5.03
CA TRP A 603 -17.84 -31.50 -4.04
C TRP A 603 -18.39 -30.31 -3.25
N MET A 604 -19.71 -30.25 -3.12
CA MET A 604 -20.45 -29.17 -2.49
C MET A 604 -21.36 -29.71 -1.39
N ILE A 605 -21.54 -28.94 -0.32
CA ILE A 605 -22.56 -29.19 0.69
C ILE A 605 -23.55 -28.03 0.74
N CYS A 606 -24.83 -28.36 0.83
CA CYS A 606 -25.91 -27.41 1.04
C CYS A 606 -26.08 -27.09 2.53
N ASN A 607 -26.46 -25.85 2.82
CA ASN A 607 -26.83 -25.44 4.16
C ASN A 607 -28.24 -25.97 4.51
N PRO A 608 -28.37 -26.94 5.43
CA PRO A 608 -29.67 -27.48 5.82
C PRO A 608 -30.59 -26.46 6.49
N ARG A 609 -30.05 -25.33 6.97
CA ARG A 609 -30.84 -24.28 7.62
C ARG A 609 -31.56 -23.37 6.62
N LEU A 610 -31.10 -23.30 5.37
CA LEU A 610 -31.62 -22.39 4.35
C LEU A 610 -32.38 -23.07 3.22
N ILE A 611 -32.09 -24.35 2.96
CA ILE A 611 -32.78 -25.11 1.92
C ILE A 611 -34.03 -25.75 2.51
N ARG A 612 -35.21 -25.41 1.98
CA ARG A 612 -36.46 -26.06 2.39
C ARG A 612 -36.53 -27.46 1.79
N ALA A 613 -37.14 -28.39 2.51
CA ALA A 613 -37.42 -29.73 1.99
C ALA A 613 -38.33 -29.61 0.75
N GLY A 614 -37.73 -29.70 -0.44
CA GLY A 614 -38.42 -29.53 -1.73
C GLY A 614 -37.65 -28.74 -2.78
N ASP A 615 -36.62 -27.97 -2.41
CA ASP A 615 -35.84 -27.12 -3.33
C ASP A 615 -34.65 -27.87 -4.03
N HIS A 616 -34.75 -29.19 -4.19
CA HIS A 616 -33.67 -30.05 -4.72
C HIS A 616 -33.81 -30.39 -6.20
#